data_AF-A0A1I3Q899-F1
#
_entry.id   AF-A0A1I3Q899-F1
#
_cell.length_a   1.000
_cell.length_b   1.000
_cell.length_c   1.000
_cell.angle_alpha   90.00
_cell.angle_beta   90.00
_cell.angle_gamma   90.00
#
_symmetry.space_group_name_H-M   'P 1'
#
loop_
_entity.id
_entity.type
_entity.pdbx_description
1 polymer ?
#
loop_
_entity_poly.entity_id
_entity_poly.type
_entity_poly.pdbx_seq_one_letter_code
_entity_poly.pdbx_strand_id
1 'polypeptide(L)'
;MGRQKNQMIDLFDPVLPEDRLDPLYVSLLRSPVHDLARSDINAAFARMGDPNGQFAAYFQGAAFHARLFEIACFSYLEAAGFVADRTYDAPDFMVAKDGVEIAVEVVTANPPDSASRNIGGTLIEDLPLERMMEKVAREFPRRMNTALKKKVRRGYHQEAHVAGKAIVLMTQPAFEAGANFYIDESLAPCLFGDGDENAGFFSRDDARPISAIAYCNGFTVSKFWRLSSPDIFRTRVRAVRKGHCLVELSDNPCQPRRYGFEVGDPAAPQETWAEGVTLFLNPNADIPLVPAVLPASCTMAMTRGGSLMKCVSGFHPLTSVMLASPRK
;
A
#
# COMPACT_ATOMS: atom_id res chain seq x y z
N MET A 1 -39.51 4.16 -12.79
CA MET A 1 -38.06 4.34 -13.03
C MET A 1 -37.38 3.06 -12.58
N GLY A 2 -36.83 2.29 -13.52
CA GLY A 2 -36.27 0.97 -13.24
C GLY A 2 -34.99 1.07 -12.43
N ARG A 3 -34.91 0.34 -11.31
CA ARG A 3 -33.63 -0.01 -10.69
C ARG A 3 -32.80 -0.73 -11.75
N GLN A 4 -31.71 -0.11 -12.21
CA GLN A 4 -30.67 -0.84 -12.94
C GLN A 4 -30.29 -2.05 -12.08
N LYS A 5 -30.44 -3.25 -12.62
CA LYS A 5 -29.83 -4.45 -12.02
C LYS A 5 -28.35 -4.13 -11.90
N ASN A 6 -27.83 -4.15 -10.68
CA ASN A 6 -26.41 -3.97 -10.41
C ASN A 6 -25.69 -5.13 -11.10
N GLN A 7 -25.22 -4.92 -12.32
CA GLN A 7 -24.46 -5.93 -13.05
C GLN A 7 -23.13 -6.03 -12.33
N MET A 8 -22.88 -7.17 -11.70
CA MET A 8 -21.66 -7.39 -10.94
C MET A 8 -20.49 -7.31 -11.94
N ILE A 9 -19.69 -6.26 -11.84
CA ILE A 9 -18.55 -6.02 -12.73
C ILE A 9 -17.44 -7.01 -12.38
N ASP A 10 -17.01 -7.80 -13.36
CA ASP A 10 -15.83 -8.65 -13.26
C ASP A 10 -14.61 -7.86 -13.76
N LEU A 11 -13.66 -7.55 -12.86
CA LEU A 11 -12.44 -6.82 -13.23
C LEU A 11 -11.54 -7.60 -14.21
N PHE A 12 -11.74 -8.92 -14.32
CA PHE A 12 -10.98 -9.82 -15.17
C PHE A 12 -11.74 -10.22 -16.45
N ASP A 13 -12.88 -9.60 -16.73
CA ASP A 13 -13.52 -9.59 -18.05
C ASP A 13 -13.12 -8.31 -18.81
N PRO A 14 -12.22 -8.39 -19.82
CA PRO A 14 -11.66 -7.19 -20.46
C PRO A 14 -12.72 -6.29 -21.12
N VAL A 15 -12.80 -5.03 -20.69
CA VAL A 15 -13.61 -3.96 -21.30
C VAL A 15 -12.80 -3.06 -22.24
N LEU A 16 -11.47 -3.23 -22.23
CA LEU A 16 -10.54 -2.56 -23.14
C LEU A 16 -10.06 -3.52 -24.24
N PRO A 17 -9.73 -3.00 -25.45
CA PRO A 17 -9.04 -3.77 -26.47
C PRO A 17 -7.63 -4.16 -25.99
N GLU A 18 -7.10 -5.26 -26.55
CA GLU A 18 -5.86 -5.90 -26.08
C GLU A 18 -4.64 -4.95 -26.08
N ASP A 19 -4.56 -4.03 -27.05
CA ASP A 19 -3.49 -3.03 -27.17
C ASP A 19 -3.53 -1.93 -26.09
N ARG A 20 -4.65 -1.80 -25.37
CA ARG A 20 -4.82 -0.87 -24.23
C ARG A 20 -4.73 -1.55 -22.87
N LEU A 21 -4.58 -2.86 -22.82
CA LEU A 21 -4.41 -3.59 -21.55
C LEU A 21 -3.00 -3.41 -21.00
N ASP A 22 -2.91 -3.25 -19.68
CA ASP A 22 -1.62 -3.23 -19.01
C ASP A 22 -0.93 -4.61 -19.09
N PRO A 23 0.36 -4.71 -19.42
CA PRO A 23 1.05 -5.99 -19.53
C PRO A 23 0.99 -6.85 -18.27
N LEU A 24 1.00 -6.24 -17.08
CA LEU A 24 0.93 -6.95 -15.81
C LEU A 24 -0.50 -7.34 -15.45
N TYR A 25 -1.50 -6.57 -15.85
CA TYR A 25 -2.89 -7.02 -15.84
C TYR A 25 -3.05 -8.27 -16.73
N VAL A 26 -2.54 -8.26 -17.96
CA VAL A 26 -2.60 -9.42 -18.87
C VAL A 26 -1.88 -10.63 -18.28
N SER A 27 -0.71 -10.43 -17.67
CA SER A 27 0.01 -11.50 -16.97
C SER A 27 -0.81 -12.09 -15.82
N LEU A 28 -1.49 -11.26 -15.04
CA LEU A 28 -2.36 -11.70 -13.95
C LEU A 28 -3.60 -12.44 -14.49
N LEU A 29 -4.25 -11.91 -15.53
CA LEU A 29 -5.41 -12.49 -16.18
C LEU A 29 -5.12 -13.91 -16.70
N ARG A 30 -3.98 -14.09 -17.40
CA ARG A 30 -3.60 -15.35 -18.03
C ARG A 30 -2.99 -16.37 -17.08
N SER A 31 -2.69 -16.00 -15.83
CA SER A 31 -1.99 -16.90 -14.91
C SER A 31 -2.94 -17.91 -14.26
N PRO A 32 -2.80 -19.23 -14.50
CA PRO A 32 -3.74 -20.23 -13.96
C PRO A 32 -3.65 -20.35 -12.43
N VAL A 33 -2.51 -20.04 -11.82
CA VAL A 33 -2.28 -20.17 -10.37
C VAL A 33 -2.79 -18.99 -9.55
N HIS A 34 -3.20 -17.90 -10.21
CA HIS A 34 -3.74 -16.70 -9.56
C HIS A 34 -5.28 -16.63 -9.60
N ASP A 35 -5.97 -17.72 -9.93
CA ASP A 35 -7.43 -17.79 -9.97
C ASP A 35 -8.09 -17.32 -8.66
N LEU A 36 -7.60 -17.78 -7.52
CA LEU A 36 -8.11 -17.35 -6.21
C LEU A 36 -7.77 -15.89 -5.91
N ALA A 37 -6.56 -15.43 -6.25
CA ALA A 37 -6.19 -14.03 -6.08
C ALA A 37 -7.09 -13.10 -6.91
N ARG A 38 -7.42 -13.49 -8.14
CA ARG A 38 -8.38 -12.76 -8.99
C ARG A 38 -9.78 -12.75 -8.37
N SER A 39 -10.23 -13.90 -7.86
CA SER A 39 -11.52 -14.01 -7.15
C SER A 39 -11.58 -13.08 -5.93
N ASP A 40 -10.51 -13.02 -5.12
CA ASP A 40 -10.45 -12.16 -3.94
C ASP A 40 -10.41 -10.68 -4.30
N ILE A 41 -9.66 -10.30 -5.35
CA ILE A 41 -9.65 -8.94 -5.89
C ILE A 41 -11.05 -8.52 -6.37
N ASN A 42 -11.76 -9.38 -7.11
CA ASN A 42 -13.13 -9.13 -7.53
C ASN A 42 -14.10 -9.03 -6.34
N ALA A 43 -13.96 -9.91 -5.34
CA ALA A 43 -14.82 -9.89 -4.17
C ALA A 43 -14.61 -8.60 -3.35
N ALA A 44 -13.36 -8.18 -3.15
CA ALA A 44 -13.03 -6.91 -2.52
C ALA A 44 -13.58 -5.73 -3.32
N PHE A 45 -13.40 -5.72 -4.65
CA PHE A 45 -13.95 -4.68 -5.52
C PHE A 45 -15.48 -4.59 -5.46
N ALA A 46 -16.18 -5.72 -5.46
CA ALA A 46 -17.64 -5.76 -5.36
C ALA A 46 -18.17 -5.15 -4.06
N ARG A 47 -17.44 -5.27 -2.95
CA ARG A 47 -17.76 -4.62 -1.67
C ARG A 47 -17.33 -3.16 -1.64
N MET A 48 -16.18 -2.85 -2.25
CA MET A 48 -15.64 -1.50 -2.34
C MET A 48 -16.53 -0.58 -3.18
N GLY A 49 -17.12 -1.09 -4.26
CA GLY A 49 -17.98 -0.34 -5.17
C GLY A 49 -17.22 0.48 -6.23
N ASP A 50 -17.96 0.94 -7.23
CA ASP A 50 -17.46 1.75 -8.35
C ASP A 50 -18.38 2.97 -8.57
N PRO A 51 -18.26 4.03 -7.75
CA PRO A 51 -19.20 5.15 -7.76
C PRO A 51 -19.32 5.87 -9.12
N ASN A 52 -18.25 5.86 -9.92
CA ASN A 52 -18.19 6.56 -11.20
C ASN A 52 -18.21 5.63 -12.43
N GLY A 53 -18.21 4.32 -12.23
CA GLY A 53 -18.26 3.32 -13.31
C GLY A 53 -17.00 3.26 -14.17
N GLN A 54 -15.91 3.90 -13.76
CA GLN A 54 -14.67 3.96 -14.54
C GLN A 54 -13.59 3.00 -14.01
N PHE A 55 -13.81 2.37 -12.86
CA PHE A 55 -12.77 1.64 -12.16
C PHE A 55 -12.21 0.48 -13.00
N ALA A 56 -13.07 -0.31 -13.63
CA ALA A 56 -12.66 -1.48 -14.42
C ALA A 56 -11.70 -1.11 -15.57
N ALA A 57 -12.03 -0.09 -16.37
CA ALA A 57 -11.17 0.36 -17.46
C ALA A 57 -9.80 0.84 -16.96
N TYR A 58 -9.76 1.57 -15.84
CA TYR A 58 -8.49 2.01 -15.25
C TYR A 58 -7.67 0.86 -14.66
N PHE A 59 -8.33 -0.12 -14.02
CA PHE A 59 -7.69 -1.31 -13.47
C PHE A 59 -7.06 -2.16 -14.59
N GLN A 60 -7.75 -2.33 -15.71
CA GLN A 60 -7.26 -3.15 -16.81
C GLN A 60 -6.16 -2.49 -17.65
N GLY A 61 -6.07 -1.15 -17.63
CA GLY A 61 -5.17 -0.36 -18.45
C GLY A 61 -4.22 0.53 -17.63
N ALA A 62 -4.17 1.81 -17.99
CA ALA A 62 -3.11 2.75 -17.60
C ALA A 62 -2.90 2.99 -16.09
N ALA A 63 -3.81 2.52 -15.23
CA ALA A 63 -3.75 2.72 -13.79
C ALA A 63 -3.81 1.40 -12.99
N PHE A 64 -3.44 0.26 -13.59
CA PHE A 64 -3.46 -1.06 -12.95
C PHE A 64 -2.88 -1.06 -11.53
N HIS A 65 -1.66 -0.55 -11.35
CA HIS A 65 -1.01 -0.49 -10.03
C HIS A 65 -1.72 0.40 -9.02
N ALA A 66 -2.23 1.54 -9.45
CA ALA A 66 -2.95 2.47 -8.57
C ALA A 66 -4.28 1.87 -8.13
N ARG A 67 -5.02 1.24 -9.05
CA ARG A 67 -6.31 0.62 -8.77
C ARG A 67 -6.16 -0.66 -7.94
N LEU A 68 -5.14 -1.47 -8.20
CA LEU A 68 -4.80 -2.61 -7.35
C LEU A 68 -4.46 -2.19 -5.92
N PHE A 69 -3.70 -1.09 -5.77
CA PHE A 69 -3.38 -0.54 -4.45
C PHE A 69 -4.62 -0.03 -3.72
N GLU A 70 -5.54 0.62 -4.43
CA GLU A 70 -6.79 1.10 -3.87
C GLU A 70 -7.66 -0.05 -3.33
N ILE A 71 -7.77 -1.16 -4.07
CA ILE A 71 -8.46 -2.38 -3.59
C ILE A 71 -7.74 -2.96 -2.36
N ALA A 72 -6.40 -2.95 -2.34
CA ALA A 72 -5.63 -3.44 -1.19
C ALA A 72 -5.81 -2.55 0.04
N CYS A 73 -5.83 -1.23 -0.13
CA CYS A 73 -6.15 -0.27 0.93
C CYS A 73 -7.57 -0.49 1.47
N PHE A 74 -8.57 -0.67 0.59
CA PHE A 74 -9.92 -1.04 1.02
C PHE A 74 -9.93 -2.35 1.83
N SER A 75 -9.27 -3.39 1.33
CA SER A 75 -9.20 -4.70 2.00
C SER A 75 -8.54 -4.59 3.38
N TYR A 76 -7.51 -3.74 3.51
CA TYR A 76 -6.88 -3.42 4.78
C TYR A 76 -7.83 -2.68 5.74
N LEU A 77 -8.53 -1.65 5.27
CA LEU A 77 -9.47 -0.87 6.08
C LEU A 77 -10.64 -1.75 6.55
N GLU A 78 -11.20 -2.58 5.67
CA GLU A 78 -12.24 -3.56 5.99
C GLU A 78 -11.75 -4.58 7.03
N ALA A 79 -10.55 -5.15 6.84
CA ALA A 79 -9.95 -6.07 7.80
C ALA A 79 -9.63 -5.43 9.16
N ALA A 80 -9.39 -4.12 9.18
CA ALA A 80 -9.23 -3.33 10.40
C ALA A 80 -10.57 -3.04 11.11
N GLY A 81 -11.70 -3.41 10.51
CA GLY A 81 -13.05 -3.24 11.05
C GLY A 81 -13.71 -1.92 10.69
N PHE A 82 -13.18 -1.18 9.71
CA PHE A 82 -13.82 0.04 9.23
C PHE A 82 -14.94 -0.27 8.24
N VAL A 83 -15.99 0.55 8.30
CA VAL A 83 -16.97 0.68 7.23
C VAL A 83 -16.54 1.84 6.34
N ALA A 84 -16.35 1.56 5.04
CA ALA A 84 -15.98 2.57 4.06
C ALA A 84 -17.22 3.19 3.38
N ASP A 85 -17.21 4.51 3.29
CA ASP A 85 -18.14 5.32 2.51
C ASP A 85 -17.37 5.99 1.36
N ARG A 86 -17.87 5.77 0.14
CA ARG A 86 -17.32 6.30 -1.11
C ARG A 86 -18.34 7.14 -1.88
N THR A 87 -19.33 7.69 -1.18
CA THR A 87 -20.36 8.56 -1.80
C THR A 87 -19.81 9.92 -2.23
N TYR A 88 -18.62 10.28 -1.76
CA TYR A 88 -17.93 11.52 -2.10
C TYR A 88 -16.87 11.30 -3.19
N ASP A 89 -16.63 12.31 -4.02
CA ASP A 89 -15.62 12.26 -5.10
C ASP A 89 -14.18 12.23 -4.56
N ALA A 90 -13.97 12.76 -3.36
CA ALA A 90 -12.69 12.81 -2.66
C ALA A 90 -12.89 13.02 -1.15
N PRO A 91 -12.00 12.53 -0.29
CA PRO A 91 -10.88 11.62 -0.60
C PRO A 91 -11.40 10.23 -1.02
N ASP A 92 -10.50 9.33 -1.45
CA ASP A 92 -10.87 8.01 -1.97
C ASP A 92 -11.78 7.19 -1.03
N PHE A 93 -11.63 7.36 0.30
CA PHE A 93 -12.51 6.77 1.30
C PHE A 93 -12.77 7.71 2.48
N MET A 94 -14.03 7.78 2.91
CA MET A 94 -14.37 8.08 4.30
C MET A 94 -14.53 6.76 5.04
N VAL A 95 -13.92 6.61 6.22
CA VAL A 95 -14.02 5.37 6.99
C VAL A 95 -14.44 5.63 8.41
N ALA A 96 -15.31 4.76 8.93
CA ALA A 96 -15.83 4.85 10.30
C ALA A 96 -15.67 3.53 11.07
N LYS A 97 -15.25 3.61 12.34
CA LYS A 97 -15.18 2.49 13.28
C LYS A 97 -15.31 3.02 14.71
N ASP A 98 -16.18 2.40 15.51
CA ASP A 98 -16.34 2.70 16.95
C ASP A 98 -16.49 4.21 17.27
N GLY A 99 -17.22 4.94 16.43
CA GLY A 99 -17.45 6.38 16.58
C GLY A 99 -16.28 7.28 16.12
N VAL A 100 -15.20 6.70 15.60
CA VAL A 100 -14.08 7.42 14.99
C VAL A 100 -14.25 7.44 13.47
N GLU A 101 -14.14 8.63 12.88
CA GLU A 101 -14.18 8.83 11.44
C GLU A 101 -12.84 9.38 10.92
N ILE A 102 -12.36 8.84 9.81
CA ILE A 102 -11.10 9.23 9.16
C ILE A 102 -11.33 9.40 7.66
N ALA A 103 -10.70 10.43 7.11
CA ALA A 103 -10.55 10.64 5.67
C ALA A 103 -9.28 9.93 5.18
N VAL A 104 -9.40 9.05 4.19
CA VAL A 104 -8.28 8.28 3.64
C VAL A 104 -8.15 8.53 2.14
N GLU A 105 -6.97 8.99 1.72
CA GLU A 105 -6.61 9.17 0.32
C GLU A 105 -5.53 8.18 -0.07
N VAL A 106 -5.70 7.52 -1.22
CA VAL A 106 -4.73 6.56 -1.77
C VAL A 106 -3.79 7.25 -2.75
N VAL A 107 -2.49 7.01 -2.57
CA VAL A 107 -1.42 7.72 -3.26
C VAL A 107 -0.36 6.74 -3.78
N THR A 108 -0.26 6.58 -5.09
CA THR A 108 0.88 5.90 -5.70
C THR A 108 1.88 6.89 -6.28
N ALA A 109 3.17 6.62 -6.08
CA ALA A 109 4.21 7.23 -6.89
C ALA A 109 4.33 6.40 -8.18
N ASN A 110 3.73 6.89 -9.27
CA ASN A 110 3.69 6.22 -10.57
C ASN A 110 4.97 6.48 -11.40
N PRO A 111 5.23 5.68 -12.45
CA PRO A 111 6.39 5.91 -13.32
C PRO A 111 6.30 7.29 -13.97
N PRO A 112 7.45 7.97 -14.22
CA PRO A 112 7.44 9.20 -15.00
C PRO A 112 6.97 8.91 -16.43
N ASP A 113 6.40 9.91 -17.11
CA ASP A 113 5.82 9.75 -18.45
C ASP A 113 6.82 9.21 -19.50
N SER A 114 8.11 9.43 -19.28
CA SER A 114 9.20 8.96 -20.14
C SER A 114 9.68 7.53 -19.86
N ALA A 115 9.20 6.88 -18.80
CA ALA A 115 9.62 5.52 -18.42
C ALA A 115 8.59 4.46 -18.83
N SER A 116 9.03 3.20 -18.86
CA SER A 116 8.15 2.05 -19.04
C SER A 116 7.09 2.02 -17.93
N ARG A 117 5.82 1.84 -18.33
CA ARG A 117 4.73 1.52 -17.39
C ARG A 117 4.77 0.08 -16.92
N ASN A 118 5.42 -0.81 -17.69
CA ASN A 118 5.66 -2.18 -17.25
C ASN A 118 6.77 -2.18 -16.20
N ILE A 119 6.37 -2.39 -14.95
CA ILE A 119 7.25 -2.47 -13.78
C ILE A 119 7.33 -3.89 -13.21
N GLY A 120 7.21 -4.89 -14.10
CA GLY A 120 7.23 -6.29 -13.71
C GLY A 120 8.54 -6.70 -13.05
N GLY A 121 8.47 -7.61 -12.08
CA GLY A 121 9.65 -8.07 -11.34
C GLY A 121 10.74 -8.73 -12.20
N THR A 122 10.39 -9.20 -13.41
CA THR A 122 11.35 -9.74 -14.39
C THR A 122 12.20 -8.67 -15.07
N LEU A 123 11.85 -7.40 -14.90
CA LEU A 123 12.55 -6.22 -15.44
C LEU A 123 13.40 -5.53 -14.38
N ILE A 124 13.59 -6.14 -13.21
CA ILE A 124 14.49 -5.61 -12.18
C ILE A 124 15.91 -5.63 -12.74
N GLU A 125 16.52 -4.46 -12.80
CA GLU A 125 17.90 -4.29 -13.25
C GLU A 125 18.88 -4.75 -12.16
N ASP A 126 19.93 -5.44 -12.58
CA ASP A 126 21.08 -5.72 -11.72
C ASP A 126 21.97 -4.46 -11.71
N LEU A 127 21.91 -3.72 -10.60
CA LEU A 127 22.57 -2.43 -10.45
C LEU A 127 23.76 -2.53 -9.48
N PRO A 128 24.85 -1.79 -9.72
CA PRO A 128 25.91 -1.63 -8.72
C PRO A 128 25.36 -1.09 -7.39
N LEU A 129 25.99 -1.48 -6.27
CA LEU A 129 25.56 -1.11 -4.92
C LEU A 129 25.44 0.41 -4.76
N GLU A 130 26.38 1.17 -5.30
CA GLU A 130 26.40 2.63 -5.24
C GLU A 130 25.16 3.25 -5.89
N ARG A 131 24.74 2.69 -7.04
CA ARG A 131 23.54 3.15 -7.75
C ARG A 131 22.28 2.76 -6.98
N MET A 132 22.23 1.56 -6.39
CA MET A 132 21.12 1.16 -5.53
C MET A 132 21.00 2.11 -4.33
N MET A 133 22.12 2.42 -3.67
CA MET A 133 22.16 3.35 -2.54
C MET A 133 21.69 4.76 -2.94
N GLU A 134 22.10 5.25 -4.11
CA GLU A 134 21.63 6.54 -4.63
C GLU A 134 20.11 6.55 -4.85
N LYS A 135 19.56 5.49 -5.46
CA LYS A 135 18.12 5.36 -5.69
C LYS A 135 17.35 5.34 -4.38
N VAL A 136 17.82 4.57 -3.40
CA VAL A 136 17.20 4.47 -2.06
C VAL A 136 17.29 5.80 -1.30
N ALA A 137 18.44 6.46 -1.30
CA ALA A 137 18.67 7.66 -0.51
C ALA A 137 18.07 8.94 -1.13
N ARG A 138 17.92 8.99 -2.47
CA ARG A 138 17.54 10.21 -3.18
C ARG A 138 16.32 10.05 -4.05
N GLU A 139 16.31 9.08 -4.98
CA GLU A 139 15.26 8.99 -5.99
C GLU A 139 13.91 8.58 -5.37
N PHE A 140 13.90 7.51 -4.58
CA PHE A 140 12.70 7.01 -3.92
C PHE A 140 12.04 8.09 -3.03
N PRO A 141 12.74 8.72 -2.06
CA PRO A 141 12.11 9.72 -1.20
C PRO A 141 11.63 10.94 -1.99
N ARG A 142 12.39 11.38 -3.01
CA ARG A 142 11.98 12.50 -3.88
C ARG A 142 10.67 12.20 -4.62
N ARG A 143 10.52 11.00 -5.18
CA ARG A 143 9.32 10.59 -5.91
C ARG A 143 8.11 10.49 -4.98
N MET A 144 8.27 9.85 -3.84
CA MET A 144 7.21 9.75 -2.83
C MET A 144 6.78 11.14 -2.35
N ASN A 145 7.72 12.00 -1.97
CA ASN A 145 7.43 13.37 -1.54
C ASN A 145 6.70 14.18 -2.63
N THR A 146 7.06 13.99 -3.90
CA THR A 146 6.37 14.64 -5.03
C THR A 146 4.90 14.20 -5.12
N ALA A 147 4.64 12.89 -4.98
CA ALA A 147 3.27 12.36 -4.99
C ALA A 147 2.46 12.88 -3.80
N LEU A 148 3.03 12.88 -2.59
CA LEU A 148 2.39 13.37 -1.37
C LEU A 148 2.07 14.87 -1.48
N LYS A 149 3.02 15.71 -1.91
CA LYS A 149 2.82 17.16 -2.11
C LYS A 149 1.69 17.46 -3.10
N LYS A 150 1.55 16.66 -4.16
CA LYS A 150 0.44 16.81 -5.12
C LYS A 150 -0.91 16.57 -4.46
N LYS A 151 -1.00 15.61 -3.54
CA LYS A 151 -2.23 15.24 -2.84
C LYS A 151 -2.59 16.25 -1.75
N VAL A 152 -1.62 16.74 -0.97
CA VAL A 152 -1.85 17.80 0.03
C VAL A 152 -2.54 19.04 -0.56
N ARG A 153 -2.09 19.47 -1.76
CA ARG A 153 -2.64 20.64 -2.47
C ARG A 153 -4.12 20.50 -2.85
N ARG A 154 -4.72 19.31 -2.74
CA ARG A 154 -6.15 19.10 -2.98
C ARG A 154 -7.01 19.67 -1.86
N GLY A 155 -6.44 19.95 -0.68
CA GLY A 155 -7.14 20.68 0.37
C GLY A 155 -8.34 19.92 0.96
N TYR A 156 -8.26 18.58 1.07
CA TYR A 156 -9.40 17.73 1.51
C TYR A 156 -10.07 18.21 2.81
N HIS A 157 -9.32 18.80 3.74
CA HIS A 157 -9.84 19.37 4.99
C HIS A 157 -10.89 20.49 4.82
N GLN A 158 -10.98 21.09 3.64
CA GLN A 158 -11.94 22.13 3.30
C GLN A 158 -13.31 21.55 2.91
N GLU A 159 -13.36 20.27 2.57
CA GLU A 159 -14.61 19.58 2.24
C GLU A 159 -15.46 19.37 3.50
N ALA A 160 -16.77 19.63 3.39
CA ALA A 160 -17.68 19.61 4.53
C ALA A 160 -17.73 18.26 5.25
N HIS A 161 -17.62 17.14 4.51
CA HIS A 161 -17.61 15.79 5.07
C HIS A 161 -16.27 15.39 5.71
N VAL A 162 -15.18 16.14 5.46
CA VAL A 162 -13.85 15.88 6.01
C VAL A 162 -13.51 16.82 7.17
N ALA A 163 -14.10 18.02 7.20
CA ALA A 163 -13.85 19.01 8.25
C ALA A 163 -13.96 18.41 9.66
N GLY A 164 -12.95 18.66 10.49
CA GLY A 164 -12.90 18.14 11.87
C GLY A 164 -12.46 16.66 11.99
N LYS A 165 -12.04 16.00 10.91
CA LYS A 165 -11.60 14.60 10.91
C LYS A 165 -10.11 14.46 10.59
N ALA A 166 -9.49 13.39 11.10
CA ALA A 166 -8.12 13.05 10.75
C ALA A 166 -8.02 12.67 9.26
N ILE A 167 -6.92 13.05 8.61
CA ILE A 167 -6.64 12.73 7.20
C ILE A 167 -5.40 11.85 7.11
N VAL A 168 -5.52 10.70 6.47
CA VAL A 168 -4.43 9.75 6.26
C VAL A 168 -4.17 9.58 4.77
N LEU A 169 -2.92 9.77 4.36
CA LEU A 169 -2.49 9.42 3.00
C LEU A 169 -1.89 8.02 3.02
N MET A 170 -2.56 7.04 2.42
CA MET A 170 -2.01 5.70 2.24
C MET A 170 -1.16 5.67 0.98
N THR A 171 0.08 5.18 1.05
CA THR A 171 1.01 5.27 -0.07
C THR A 171 1.88 4.04 -0.28
N GLN A 172 2.19 3.78 -1.55
CA GLN A 172 3.15 2.76 -1.96
C GLN A 172 4.03 3.26 -3.12
N PRO A 173 5.24 2.71 -3.27
CA PRO A 173 6.07 2.95 -4.44
C PRO A 173 5.58 2.09 -5.60
N ALA A 174 5.30 2.70 -6.75
CA ALA A 174 4.84 2.00 -7.96
C ALA A 174 5.47 2.60 -9.23
N PHE A 175 6.69 3.15 -9.14
CA PHE A 175 7.30 3.95 -10.20
C PHE A 175 8.32 3.21 -11.06
N GLU A 176 8.72 1.99 -10.65
CA GLU A 176 9.68 1.18 -11.40
C GLU A 176 9.62 -0.31 -10.98
N ALA A 177 10.25 -1.17 -11.78
CA ALA A 177 10.46 -2.56 -11.42
C ALA A 177 11.31 -2.64 -10.14
N GLY A 178 10.85 -3.42 -9.16
CA GLY A 178 11.51 -3.53 -7.86
C GLY A 178 11.17 -2.40 -6.87
N ALA A 179 10.26 -1.48 -7.22
CA ALA A 179 9.78 -0.44 -6.30
C ALA A 179 9.32 -0.99 -4.94
N ASN A 180 8.77 -2.21 -4.91
CA ASN A 180 8.34 -2.89 -3.68
C ASN A 180 9.49 -3.28 -2.73
N PHE A 181 10.76 -3.05 -3.10
CA PHE A 181 11.92 -3.26 -2.22
C PHE A 181 12.38 -2.00 -1.49
N TYR A 182 11.83 -0.82 -1.81
CA TYR A 182 12.07 0.37 -1.01
C TYR A 182 11.41 0.20 0.37
N ILE A 183 12.17 0.43 1.42
CA ILE A 183 11.72 0.22 2.80
C ILE A 183 11.25 1.54 3.43
N ASP A 184 10.47 1.41 4.49
CA ASP A 184 9.85 2.52 5.22
C ASP A 184 10.88 3.50 5.80
N GLU A 185 11.98 2.99 6.35
CA GLU A 185 13.05 3.80 6.97
C GLU A 185 13.66 4.82 6.00
N SER A 186 13.78 4.46 4.72
CA SER A 186 14.31 5.37 3.69
C SER A 186 13.39 6.57 3.43
N LEU A 187 12.12 6.50 3.85
CA LEU A 187 11.16 7.60 3.73
C LEU A 187 11.22 8.56 4.93
N ALA A 188 11.75 8.12 6.08
CA ALA A 188 11.70 8.91 7.32
C ALA A 188 12.36 10.30 7.20
N PRO A 189 13.58 10.46 6.62
CA PRO A 189 14.21 11.77 6.49
C PRO A 189 13.39 12.74 5.62
N CYS A 190 12.70 12.25 4.59
CA CYS A 190 11.88 13.12 3.75
C CYS A 190 10.57 13.56 4.44
N LEU A 191 10.09 12.80 5.42
CA LEU A 191 8.87 13.09 6.15
C LEU A 191 9.12 13.97 7.38
N PHE A 192 10.10 13.60 8.20
CA PHE A 192 10.40 14.26 9.47
C PHE A 192 11.55 15.28 9.41
N GLY A 193 12.34 15.23 8.34
CA GLY A 193 13.57 16.00 8.22
C GLY A 193 14.80 15.22 8.69
N ASP A 194 15.97 15.78 8.41
CA ASP A 194 17.29 15.22 8.76
C ASP A 194 18.09 16.08 9.75
N GLY A 195 17.52 17.17 10.24
CA GLY A 195 18.10 18.03 11.27
C GLY A 195 19.06 19.11 10.76
N ASP A 196 19.54 19.02 9.51
CA ASP A 196 20.55 19.93 8.95
C ASP A 196 20.01 20.80 7.80
N GLU A 197 19.42 20.19 6.77
CA GLU A 197 19.09 20.90 5.51
C GLU A 197 17.64 20.72 5.06
N ASN A 198 16.98 19.63 5.48
CA ASN A 198 15.62 19.31 5.11
C ASN A 198 14.73 19.28 6.35
N ALA A 199 13.79 20.22 6.44
CA ALA A 199 12.80 20.27 7.52
C ALA A 199 11.73 19.16 7.42
N GLY A 200 11.73 18.37 6.35
CA GLY A 200 10.76 17.29 6.13
C GLY A 200 9.41 17.76 5.60
N PHE A 201 8.60 16.81 5.13
CA PHE A 201 7.24 17.06 4.66
C PHE A 201 6.31 17.56 5.78
N PHE A 202 6.42 17.00 6.99
CA PHE A 202 5.53 17.32 8.11
C PHE A 202 5.76 18.69 8.74
N SER A 203 6.86 19.38 8.44
CA SER A 203 7.09 20.77 8.90
C SER A 203 6.40 21.82 8.03
N ARG A 204 5.81 21.43 6.90
CA ARG A 204 5.15 22.37 6.00
C ARG A 204 3.78 22.77 6.55
N ASP A 205 3.46 24.06 6.48
CA ASP A 205 2.15 24.56 6.89
C ASP A 205 0.99 23.93 6.11
N ASP A 206 1.17 23.69 4.80
CA ASP A 206 0.14 23.05 3.97
C ASP A 206 -0.06 21.57 4.32
N ALA A 207 0.87 20.93 5.02
CA ALA A 207 0.78 19.53 5.45
C ALA A 207 0.15 19.36 6.83
N ARG A 208 -0.10 20.44 7.60
CA ARG A 208 -0.75 20.36 8.92
C ARG A 208 -2.13 19.68 8.92
N PRO A 209 -2.95 19.79 7.87
CA PRO A 209 -4.20 19.04 7.81
C PRO A 209 -4.02 17.52 7.67
N ILE A 210 -2.83 17.04 7.29
CA ILE A 210 -2.54 15.61 7.16
C ILE A 210 -2.11 15.04 8.51
N SER A 211 -2.88 14.10 9.05
CA SER A 211 -2.64 13.48 10.35
C SER A 211 -1.54 12.42 10.32
N ALA A 212 -1.47 11.65 9.24
CA ALA A 212 -0.47 10.60 9.09
C ALA A 212 -0.24 10.21 7.62
N ILE A 213 0.91 9.59 7.37
CA ILE A 213 1.19 8.84 6.13
C ILE A 213 1.24 7.36 6.50
N ALA A 214 0.47 6.52 5.82
CA ALA A 214 0.52 5.06 5.97
C ALA A 214 1.21 4.45 4.75
N TYR A 215 2.41 3.92 4.94
CA TYR A 215 3.21 3.32 3.87
C TYR A 215 3.08 1.82 3.85
N CYS A 216 2.94 1.23 2.67
CA CYS A 216 3.13 -0.21 2.49
C CYS A 216 3.70 -0.51 1.11
N ASN A 217 4.85 -1.20 1.04
CA ASN A 217 5.41 -1.73 -0.22
C ASN A 217 4.91 -3.14 -0.56
N GLY A 218 4.03 -3.70 0.28
CA GLY A 218 3.57 -5.07 0.19
C GLY A 218 2.22 -5.26 -0.49
N PHE A 219 1.43 -4.20 -0.72
CA PHE A 219 0.05 -4.24 -1.24
C PHE A 219 0.00 -4.50 -2.75
N THR A 220 0.44 -5.70 -3.12
CA THR A 220 0.60 -6.18 -4.50
C THR A 220 -0.26 -7.42 -4.75
N VAL A 221 -0.28 -7.91 -6.00
CA VAL A 221 -0.91 -9.19 -6.36
C VAL A 221 -0.47 -10.33 -5.43
N SER A 222 0.82 -10.34 -5.03
CA SER A 222 1.33 -11.38 -4.14
C SER A 222 0.73 -11.33 -2.73
N LYS A 223 0.26 -10.17 -2.25
CA LYS A 223 -0.46 -10.06 -0.97
C LYS A 223 -1.82 -10.73 -1.06
N PHE A 224 -2.61 -10.39 -2.10
CA PHE A 224 -3.88 -11.08 -2.37
C PHE A 224 -3.66 -12.59 -2.53
N TRP A 225 -2.63 -12.99 -3.27
CA TRP A 225 -2.37 -14.40 -3.48
C TRP A 225 -2.03 -15.14 -2.18
N ARG A 226 -1.20 -14.57 -1.30
CA ARG A 226 -0.87 -15.20 -0.01
C ARG A 226 -2.02 -15.20 0.99
N LEU A 227 -2.91 -14.21 0.93
CA LEU A 227 -4.10 -14.13 1.78
C LEU A 227 -5.31 -14.87 1.20
N SER A 228 -5.21 -15.38 -0.04
CA SER A 228 -6.17 -16.32 -0.61
C SER A 228 -6.10 -17.68 0.10
N SER A 229 -6.99 -18.61 -0.25
CA SER A 229 -7.09 -19.89 0.45
C SER A 229 -5.74 -20.62 0.57
N PRO A 230 -5.32 -21.05 1.77
CA PRO A 230 -4.05 -21.76 1.97
C PRO A 230 -4.00 -23.11 1.24
N ASP A 231 -5.16 -23.66 0.86
CA ASP A 231 -5.24 -24.97 0.20
C ASP A 231 -4.56 -24.98 -1.16
N ILE A 232 -4.55 -23.87 -1.90
CA ILE A 232 -3.81 -23.78 -3.16
C ILE A 232 -2.32 -24.08 -2.96
N PHE A 233 -1.77 -23.59 -1.85
CA PHE A 233 -0.36 -23.75 -1.52
C PHE A 233 -0.04 -25.13 -0.96
N ARG A 234 -1.05 -25.88 -0.54
CA ARG A 234 -0.91 -27.28 -0.09
C ARG A 234 -1.13 -28.28 -1.22
N THR A 235 -1.89 -27.93 -2.25
CA THR A 235 -2.35 -28.88 -3.28
C THR A 235 -1.78 -28.63 -4.68
N ARG A 236 -1.68 -27.38 -5.14
CA ARG A 236 -1.31 -27.05 -6.54
C ARG A 236 0.07 -26.43 -6.67
N VAL A 237 0.43 -25.53 -5.75
CA VAL A 237 1.61 -24.68 -5.85
C VAL A 237 2.43 -24.79 -4.58
N ARG A 238 3.74 -25.00 -4.69
CA ARG A 238 4.65 -24.76 -3.57
C ARG A 238 5.16 -23.34 -3.67
N ALA A 239 4.88 -22.51 -2.67
CA ALA A 239 5.37 -21.14 -2.61
C ALA A 239 6.20 -20.91 -1.36
N VAL A 240 7.35 -20.25 -1.49
CA VAL A 240 8.20 -19.82 -0.37
C VAL A 240 8.23 -18.31 -0.33
N ARG A 241 7.81 -17.73 0.80
CA ARG A 241 7.93 -16.29 1.08
C ARG A 241 9.22 -16.08 1.88
N LYS A 242 10.10 -15.19 1.41
CA LYS A 242 11.35 -14.86 2.09
C LYS A 242 11.73 -13.40 1.92
N GLY A 243 12.53 -12.88 2.84
CA GLY A 243 13.01 -11.50 2.77
C GLY A 243 13.65 -11.05 4.07
N HIS A 244 13.60 -9.74 4.33
CA HIS A 244 14.03 -9.15 5.59
C HIS A 244 12.83 -8.60 6.36
N CYS A 245 12.86 -8.72 7.68
CA CYS A 245 11.85 -8.20 8.58
C CYS A 245 12.47 -7.53 9.80
N LEU A 246 11.65 -6.77 10.51
CA LEU A 246 11.83 -6.44 11.91
C LEU A 246 10.86 -7.30 12.72
N VAL A 247 11.28 -7.64 13.93
CA VAL A 247 10.43 -8.33 14.90
C VAL A 247 10.44 -7.54 16.19
N GLU A 248 9.31 -7.51 16.88
CA GLU A 248 9.20 -6.92 18.21
C GLU A 248 10.16 -7.63 19.18
N LEU A 249 11.11 -6.88 19.74
CA LEU A 249 12.05 -7.36 20.76
C LEU A 249 11.96 -6.41 21.96
N SER A 250 12.30 -6.92 23.15
CA SER A 250 12.41 -6.12 24.37
C SER A 250 13.48 -5.02 24.27
N ASP A 251 14.45 -5.19 23.36
CA ASP A 251 15.65 -4.37 23.28
C ASP A 251 15.62 -3.48 22.02
N ASN A 252 15.84 -2.18 22.21
CA ASN A 252 15.89 -1.15 21.16
C ASN A 252 17.38 -0.84 20.85
N PRO A 253 17.84 -0.80 19.59
CA PRO A 253 17.09 -0.87 18.33
C PRO A 253 16.83 -2.27 17.77
N CYS A 254 15.63 -2.45 17.19
CA CYS A 254 15.27 -3.64 16.42
C CYS A 254 16.18 -3.79 15.19
N GLN A 255 16.92 -4.90 15.12
CA GLN A 255 17.79 -5.19 13.98
C GLN A 255 17.06 -5.96 12.87
N PRO A 256 17.31 -5.66 11.58
CA PRO A 256 16.79 -6.46 10.47
C PRO A 256 17.21 -7.93 10.57
N ARG A 257 16.26 -8.83 10.38
CA ARG A 257 16.48 -10.29 10.34
C ARG A 257 16.02 -10.86 9.01
N ARG A 258 16.65 -11.95 8.58
CA ARG A 258 16.17 -12.75 7.45
C ARG A 258 15.02 -13.64 7.92
N TYR A 259 14.00 -13.78 7.08
CA TYR A 259 12.93 -14.76 7.28
C TYR A 259 12.69 -15.56 5.99
N GLY A 260 12.15 -16.76 6.14
CA GLY A 260 11.76 -17.62 5.04
C GLY A 260 10.87 -18.74 5.53
N PHE A 261 9.72 -18.94 4.89
CA PHE A 261 8.81 -20.04 5.18
C PHE A 261 7.95 -20.39 3.96
N GLU A 262 7.44 -21.62 3.96
CA GLU A 262 6.51 -22.08 2.94
C GLU A 262 5.11 -21.49 3.21
N VAL A 263 4.50 -20.90 2.18
CA VAL A 263 3.16 -20.34 2.28
C VAL A 263 2.18 -21.51 2.47
N GLY A 264 1.29 -21.40 3.46
CA GLY A 264 0.33 -22.44 3.81
C GLY A 264 0.84 -23.54 4.75
N ASP A 265 2.13 -23.51 5.14
CA ASP A 265 2.62 -24.35 6.24
C ASP A 265 1.85 -24.02 7.53
N PRO A 266 1.24 -24.99 8.23
CA PRO A 266 0.55 -24.74 9.51
C PRO A 266 1.44 -24.09 10.59
N ALA A 267 2.76 -24.25 10.52
CA ALA A 267 3.71 -23.62 11.41
C ALA A 267 4.13 -22.21 10.95
N ALA A 268 3.78 -21.80 9.73
CA ALA A 268 4.03 -20.45 9.26
C ALA A 268 3.08 -19.45 9.96
N PRO A 269 3.55 -18.22 10.24
CA PRO A 269 2.69 -17.19 10.81
C PRO A 269 1.56 -16.85 9.84
N GLN A 270 0.36 -16.65 10.38
CA GLN A 270 -0.78 -16.16 9.61
C GLN A 270 -0.55 -14.69 9.25
N GLU A 271 -0.35 -14.41 7.96
CA GLU A 271 -0.20 -13.03 7.48
C GLU A 271 -1.53 -12.26 7.65
N THR A 272 -1.43 -10.99 8.05
CA THR A 272 -2.59 -10.07 8.13
C THR A 272 -2.41 -8.92 7.15
N TRP A 273 -3.48 -8.15 6.89
CA TRP A 273 -3.38 -6.94 6.08
C TRP A 273 -2.51 -5.84 6.71
N ALA A 274 -2.42 -5.78 8.04
CA ALA A 274 -1.62 -4.80 8.76
C ALA A 274 -0.10 -5.10 8.73
N GLU A 275 0.30 -6.34 8.47
CA GLU A 275 1.71 -6.70 8.31
C GLU A 275 2.33 -6.00 7.10
N GLY A 276 3.36 -5.19 7.37
CA GLY A 276 4.11 -4.41 6.39
C GLY A 276 3.59 -2.98 6.23
N VAL A 277 2.56 -2.59 6.99
CA VAL A 277 2.11 -1.20 7.07
C VAL A 277 2.97 -0.46 8.09
N THR A 278 3.56 0.66 7.67
CA THR A 278 4.21 1.63 8.57
C THR A 278 3.38 2.89 8.65
N LEU A 279 3.00 3.29 9.87
CA LEU A 279 2.28 4.53 10.15
C LEU A 279 3.25 5.63 10.59
N PHE A 280 3.44 6.64 9.76
CA PHE A 280 4.21 7.85 10.08
C PHE A 280 3.27 8.93 10.61
N LEU A 281 3.34 9.24 11.90
CA LEU A 281 2.47 10.22 12.54
C LEU A 281 3.02 11.64 12.35
N ASN A 282 2.18 12.55 11.85
CA ASN A 282 2.55 13.94 11.71
C ASN A 282 2.55 14.62 13.09
N PRO A 283 3.70 15.09 13.61
CA PRO A 283 3.75 15.77 14.91
C PRO A 283 3.09 17.15 14.90
N ASN A 284 2.89 17.74 13.72
CA ASN A 284 2.32 19.07 13.51
C ASN A 284 0.88 19.02 12.98
N ALA A 285 0.22 17.86 13.07
CA ALA A 285 -1.14 17.70 12.58
C ALA A 285 -2.12 18.60 13.34
N ASP A 286 -2.99 19.31 12.62
CA ASP A 286 -4.08 20.08 13.23
C ASP A 286 -5.08 19.15 13.93
N ILE A 287 -5.28 17.95 13.38
CA ILE A 287 -6.07 16.87 13.97
C ILE A 287 -5.19 15.61 14.02
N PRO A 288 -4.55 15.31 15.16
CA PRO A 288 -3.66 14.15 15.27
C PRO A 288 -4.42 12.83 15.13
N LEU A 289 -3.79 11.87 14.46
CA LEU A 289 -4.31 10.49 14.39
C LEU A 289 -3.97 9.77 15.70
N VAL A 290 -4.98 9.19 16.35
CA VAL A 290 -4.76 8.29 17.49
C VAL A 290 -4.15 6.97 16.97
N PRO A 291 -2.93 6.58 17.40
CA PRO A 291 -2.19 5.47 16.79
C PRO A 291 -2.93 4.13 16.77
N ALA A 292 -3.74 3.86 17.80
CA ALA A 292 -4.49 2.61 17.94
C ALA A 292 -5.64 2.46 16.94
N VAL A 293 -6.03 3.53 16.23
CA VAL A 293 -7.19 3.52 15.34
C VAL A 293 -6.90 2.77 14.04
N LEU A 294 -5.69 2.91 13.47
CA LEU A 294 -5.26 2.19 12.28
C LEU A 294 -4.21 1.14 12.64
N PRO A 295 -4.50 -0.17 12.48
CA PRO A 295 -3.54 -1.21 12.82
C PRO A 295 -2.35 -1.17 11.86
N ALA A 296 -1.14 -1.19 12.40
CA ALA A 296 0.11 -1.22 11.65
C ALA A 296 1.13 -2.08 12.40
N SER A 297 1.96 -2.83 11.68
CA SER A 297 3.06 -3.58 12.32
C SER A 297 4.29 -2.71 12.59
N CYS A 298 4.30 -1.46 12.11
CA CYS A 298 5.28 -0.46 12.48
C CYS A 298 4.64 0.93 12.62
N THR A 299 5.06 1.70 13.62
CA THR A 299 4.69 3.11 13.80
C THR A 299 5.95 3.94 13.99
N MET A 300 6.04 5.07 13.29
CA MET A 300 7.10 6.07 13.47
C MET A 300 6.49 7.39 13.94
N ALA A 301 6.99 7.92 15.05
CA ALA A 301 6.46 9.13 15.66
C ALA A 301 7.56 9.92 16.40
N MET A 302 7.40 11.24 16.44
CA MET A 302 8.26 12.08 17.29
C MET A 302 7.87 11.90 18.76
N THR A 303 8.87 11.66 19.60
CA THR A 303 8.72 11.68 21.06
C THR A 303 8.56 13.11 21.56
N ARG A 304 8.09 13.27 22.81
CA ARG A 304 8.03 14.59 23.47
C ARG A 304 9.41 15.27 23.58
N GLY A 305 10.49 14.49 23.55
CA GLY A 305 11.88 15.00 23.57
C GLY A 305 12.43 15.39 22.20
N GLY A 306 11.63 15.30 21.12
CA GLY A 306 12.04 15.67 19.76
C GLY A 306 12.81 14.58 19.01
N SER A 307 13.00 13.39 19.59
CA SER A 307 13.62 12.26 18.89
C SER A 307 12.59 11.45 18.13
N LEU A 308 12.93 11.00 16.92
CA LEU A 308 12.12 10.06 16.15
C LEU A 308 12.21 8.66 16.78
N MET A 309 11.06 8.05 17.03
CA MET A 309 10.95 6.69 17.56
C MET A 309 10.25 5.79 16.55
N LYS A 310 10.82 4.61 16.31
CA LYS A 310 10.24 3.52 15.52
C LYS A 310 9.80 2.40 16.47
N CYS A 311 8.52 2.07 16.46
CA CYS A 311 7.93 0.99 17.25
C CYS A 311 7.45 -0.11 16.30
N VAL A 312 7.93 -1.34 16.49
CA VAL A 312 7.52 -2.52 15.72
C VAL A 312 6.63 -3.38 16.61
N SER A 313 5.49 -3.83 16.10
CA SER A 313 4.61 -4.77 16.78
C SER A 313 4.53 -6.08 16.00
N GLY A 314 4.82 -7.20 16.67
CA GLY A 314 4.88 -8.51 16.05
C GLY A 314 5.91 -8.61 14.92
N PHE A 315 5.44 -8.87 13.70
CA PHE A 315 6.25 -9.11 12.50
C PHE A 315 6.06 -7.98 11.47
N HIS A 316 7.14 -7.28 11.13
CA HIS A 316 7.14 -6.22 10.12
C HIS A 316 8.06 -6.58 8.95
N PRO A 317 7.53 -7.08 7.82
CA PRO A 317 8.33 -7.36 6.63
C PRO A 317 8.81 -6.04 6.01
N LEU A 318 10.12 -5.89 5.88
CA LEU A 318 10.75 -4.77 5.16
C LEU A 318 10.79 -5.04 3.66
N THR A 319 11.15 -6.27 3.29
CA THR A 319 11.20 -6.76 1.90
C THR A 319 10.60 -8.15 1.82
N SER A 320 10.00 -8.50 0.68
CA SER A 320 9.41 -9.81 0.48
C SER A 320 9.50 -10.26 -0.97
N VAL A 321 9.97 -11.48 -1.17
CA VAL A 321 9.89 -12.20 -2.44
C VAL A 321 9.11 -13.49 -2.22
N MET A 322 8.25 -13.82 -3.18
CA MET A 322 7.53 -15.08 -3.21
C MET A 322 8.03 -15.88 -4.42
N LEU A 323 8.63 -17.04 -4.14
CA LEU A 323 9.07 -17.98 -5.16
C LEU A 323 8.08 -19.12 -5.23
N ALA A 324 7.41 -19.27 -6.36
CA ALA A 324 6.41 -20.31 -6.58
C ALA A 324 6.88 -21.33 -7.61
N SER A 325 6.51 -22.58 -7.38
CA SER A 325 6.74 -23.72 -8.28
C SER A 325 5.53 -24.66 -8.21
N PRO A 326 5.25 -25.46 -9.26
CA PRO A 326 4.23 -26.51 -9.16
C PRO A 326 4.56 -27.48 -8.01
N ARG A 327 3.56 -27.93 -7.25
CA ARG A 327 3.76 -29.12 -6.40
C ARG A 327 3.87 -30.35 -7.28
N LYS A 328 4.88 -31.18 -7.01
CA LYS A 328 5.02 -32.52 -7.58
C LYS A 328 4.21 -33.51 -6.76
#